data_AF-A0A0S7EMG1-F1
#
_entry.id   AF-A0A0S7EMG1-F1
#
_cell.length_a   1.000
_cell.length_b   1.000
_cell.length_c   1.000
_cell.angle_alpha   90.00
_cell.angle_beta   90.00
_cell.angle_gamma   90.00
#
_symmetry.space_group_name_H-M   'P 1'
#
loop_
_entity.id
_entity.type
_entity.pdbx_description
1 polymer ?
#
loop_
_entity_poly.entity_id
_entity_poly.type
_entity_poly.pdbx_seq_one_letter_code
_entity_poly.pdbx_strand_id
1 'polypeptide(L)'
;MGDALMAEFGKAAPFLRKSEKERLEAQTRPFDIKTECFVVDDKVEYMKGQIVSKEGSMVTVKKEDGTTVTVKDSDVHPQNPPKFDKIEDMAMFTFLHEPAVLFNLKERY
;
A
#
# COMPACT_ATOMS: atom_id res chain seq x y z
N MET A 1 1.99 23.76 4.61
CA MET A 1 3.27 24.34 4.13
C MET A 1 3.69 23.75 2.79
N GLY A 2 3.18 22.57 2.43
CA GLY A 2 3.44 21.89 1.16
C GLY A 2 2.75 22.50 -0.06
N ASP A 3 1.51 22.98 0.05
CA ASP A 3 0.77 23.51 -1.11
C ASP A 3 1.35 24.85 -1.61
N ALA A 4 1.89 25.67 -0.72
CA ALA A 4 2.55 26.93 -1.08
C ALA A 4 3.81 26.71 -1.95
N LEU A 5 4.57 25.63 -1.68
CA LEU A 5 5.73 25.24 -2.50
C LEU A 5 5.31 24.68 -3.86
N MET A 6 4.11 24.12 -3.96
CA MET A 6 3.60 23.57 -5.22
C MET A 6 3.06 24.65 -6.17
N ALA A 7 2.81 25.87 -5.69
CA ALA A 7 2.31 26.98 -6.50
C ALA A 7 3.27 27.36 -7.66
N GLU A 8 4.59 27.22 -7.46
CA GLU A 8 5.61 27.52 -8.48
C GLU A 8 5.52 26.61 -9.71
N PHE A 9 4.98 25.39 -9.54
CA PHE A 9 4.84 24.41 -10.62
C PHE A 9 3.53 24.59 -11.42
N GLY A 10 2.66 25.52 -11.02
CA GLY A 10 1.43 25.86 -11.74
C GLY A 10 0.59 24.64 -12.12
N LYS A 11 0.31 24.48 -13.43
CA LYS A 11 -0.53 23.37 -13.95
C LYS A 11 0.13 21.99 -13.82
N ALA A 12 1.45 21.91 -13.62
CA ALA A 12 2.16 20.66 -13.45
C ALA A 12 2.09 20.12 -12.01
N ALA A 13 1.77 20.96 -11.02
CA ALA A 13 1.79 20.61 -9.61
C ALA A 13 1.03 19.30 -9.28
N PRO A 14 -0.20 19.06 -9.77
CA PRO A 14 -0.96 17.84 -9.44
C PRO A 14 -0.31 16.54 -9.94
N PHE A 15 0.56 16.63 -10.96
CA PHE A 15 1.29 15.50 -11.53
C PHE A 15 2.61 15.21 -10.80
N LEU A 16 3.13 16.19 -10.06
CA LEU A 16 4.37 16.05 -9.29
C LEU A 16 4.08 15.61 -7.85
N ARG A 17 3.05 16.19 -7.23
CA ARG A 17 2.68 15.91 -5.84
C ARG A 17 1.19 16.15 -5.63
N LYS A 18 0.56 15.27 -4.84
CA LYS A 18 -0.82 15.44 -4.37
C LYS A 18 -0.94 16.61 -3.39
N SER A 19 -2.10 17.24 -3.36
CA SER A 19 -2.39 18.34 -2.42
C SER A 19 -2.26 17.90 -0.96
N GLU A 20 -2.01 18.83 -0.04
CA GLU A 20 -1.98 18.53 1.40
C GLU A 20 -3.30 17.88 1.87
N LYS A 21 -4.44 18.29 1.28
CA LYS A 21 -5.75 17.69 1.57
C LYS A 21 -5.82 16.22 1.18
N GLU A 22 -5.50 15.87 -0.06
CA GLU A 22 -5.53 14.47 -0.53
C GLU A 22 -4.54 13.59 0.25
N ARG A 23 -3.37 14.16 0.59
CA ARG A 23 -2.38 13.46 1.42
C ARG A 23 -2.93 13.19 2.81
N LEU A 24 -3.55 14.18 3.45
CA LEU A 24 -4.13 13.99 4.78
C LEU A 24 -5.24 12.93 4.76
N GLU A 25 -6.14 13.00 3.78
CA GLU A 25 -7.21 12.01 3.61
C GLU A 25 -6.65 10.59 3.46
N ALA A 26 -5.63 10.40 2.60
CA ALA A 26 -4.97 9.11 2.43
C ALA A 26 -4.30 8.63 3.73
N GLN A 27 -3.62 9.50 4.47
CA GLN A 27 -2.92 9.13 5.70
C GLN A 27 -3.86 8.78 6.85
N THR A 28 -5.07 9.36 6.86
CA THR A 28 -6.08 9.12 7.91
C THR A 28 -6.99 7.93 7.63
N ARG A 29 -6.82 7.23 6.50
CA ARG A 29 -7.64 6.06 6.18
C ARG A 29 -7.49 4.98 7.26
N PRO A 30 -8.58 4.28 7.63
CA PRO A 30 -8.49 3.15 8.55
C PRO A 30 -7.51 2.12 8.01
N PHE A 31 -6.58 1.69 8.85
CA PHE A 31 -5.58 0.70 8.50
C PHE A 31 -5.18 -0.09 9.73
N ASP A 32 -5.21 -1.40 9.62
CA ASP A 32 -4.73 -2.30 10.66
C ASP A 32 -3.50 -3.05 10.16
N ILE A 33 -2.35 -2.71 10.72
CA ILE A 33 -1.04 -3.28 10.37
C ILE A 33 -0.97 -4.80 10.56
N LYS A 34 -1.85 -5.37 11.39
CA LYS A 34 -1.86 -6.81 11.66
C LYS A 34 -2.67 -7.60 10.65
N THR A 35 -3.61 -6.96 9.96
CA THR A 35 -4.53 -7.64 9.04
C THR A 35 -4.31 -7.24 7.59
N GLU A 36 -3.90 -6.00 7.31
CA GLU A 36 -3.61 -5.51 5.96
C GLU A 36 -2.29 -6.08 5.42
N CYS A 37 -2.38 -6.86 4.34
CA CYS A 37 -1.25 -7.58 3.76
C CYS A 37 -1.28 -7.57 2.22
N PHE A 38 -0.17 -7.96 1.62
CA PHE A 38 -0.07 -8.38 0.23
C PHE A 38 0.07 -9.90 0.20
N VAL A 39 -0.61 -10.55 -0.74
CA VAL A 39 -0.55 -11.98 -0.96
C VAL A 39 -0.15 -12.26 -2.40
N VAL A 40 0.63 -13.32 -2.61
CA VAL A 40 1.01 -13.79 -3.94
C VAL A 40 -0.23 -14.22 -4.73
N ASP A 41 -0.29 -13.84 -6.00
CA ASP A 41 -1.37 -14.17 -6.93
C ASP A 41 -0.81 -14.69 -8.26
N ASP A 42 -1.37 -15.78 -8.78
CA ASP A 42 -0.88 -16.41 -10.01
C ASP A 42 -1.06 -15.56 -11.28
N LYS A 43 -1.99 -14.59 -11.27
CA LYS A 43 -2.34 -13.78 -12.45
C LYS A 43 -1.72 -12.40 -12.41
N VAL A 44 -1.67 -11.78 -11.24
CA VAL A 44 -1.19 -10.39 -11.05
C VAL A 44 0.05 -10.29 -10.16
N GLU A 45 0.67 -11.43 -9.85
CA GLU A 45 1.89 -11.58 -9.04
C GLU A 45 1.69 -11.25 -7.56
N TYR A 46 1.13 -10.07 -7.25
CA TYR A 46 0.77 -9.65 -5.89
C TYR A 46 -0.57 -8.93 -5.86
N MET A 47 -1.37 -9.22 -4.84
CA MET A 47 -2.64 -8.56 -4.58
C MET A 47 -2.73 -8.09 -3.14
N LYS A 48 -3.42 -6.97 -2.89
CA LYS A 48 -3.79 -6.56 -1.54
C LYS A 48 -4.84 -7.51 -0.97
N GLY A 49 -4.79 -7.69 0.34
CA GLY A 49 -5.78 -8.49 1.05
C GLY A 49 -5.76 -8.24 2.55
N GLN A 50 -6.77 -8.80 3.22
CA GLN A 50 -6.94 -8.74 4.65
C GLN A 50 -6.89 -10.14 5.25
N ILE A 51 -6.04 -10.34 6.25
CA ILE A 51 -5.95 -11.60 7.00
C ILE A 51 -7.25 -11.80 7.78
N VAL A 52 -7.91 -12.94 7.54
CA VAL A 52 -9.14 -13.36 8.22
C VAL A 52 -8.82 -14.32 9.37
N SER A 53 -7.91 -15.26 9.15
CA SER A 53 -7.48 -16.22 10.18
C SER A 53 -6.05 -16.70 9.92
N LYS A 54 -5.41 -17.18 10.99
CA LYS A 54 -4.09 -17.79 10.94
C LYS A 54 -4.12 -19.11 11.72
N GLU A 55 -3.82 -20.20 11.04
CA GLU A 55 -3.84 -21.56 11.58
C GLU A 55 -2.48 -22.22 11.33
N GLY A 56 -1.65 -22.24 12.38
CA GLY A 56 -0.29 -22.78 12.28
C GLY A 56 0.58 -22.03 11.27
N SER A 57 0.92 -22.71 10.15
CA SER A 57 1.75 -22.17 9.07
C SER A 57 0.95 -21.63 7.87
N MET A 58 -0.38 -21.70 7.96
CA MET A 58 -1.31 -21.27 6.92
C MET A 58 -2.06 -20.01 7.35
N VAL A 59 -2.24 -19.08 6.42
CA VAL A 59 -2.94 -17.81 6.63
C VAL A 59 -4.06 -17.73 5.62
N THR A 60 -5.28 -17.48 6.10
CA THR A 60 -6.44 -17.24 5.26
C THR A 60 -6.57 -15.74 5.02
N VAL A 61 -6.45 -15.32 3.76
CA VAL A 61 -6.49 -13.93 3.33
C VAL A 61 -7.69 -13.72 2.43
N LYS A 62 -8.48 -12.70 2.73
CA LYS A 62 -9.50 -12.17 1.82
C LYS A 62 -8.86 -11.14 0.91
N LYS A 63 -8.73 -11.47 -0.38
CA LYS A 63 -8.16 -10.61 -1.40
C LYS A 63 -9.08 -9.42 -1.70
N GLU A 64 -8.50 -8.37 -2.29
CA GLU A 64 -9.23 -7.17 -2.73
C GLU A 64 -10.28 -7.49 -3.81
N ASP A 65 -10.07 -8.55 -4.61
CA ASP A 65 -11.05 -9.04 -5.59
C ASP A 65 -12.28 -9.76 -4.97
N GLY A 66 -12.31 -9.87 -3.63
CA GLY A 66 -13.37 -10.51 -2.87
C GLY A 66 -13.22 -12.02 -2.70
N THR A 67 -12.23 -12.65 -3.33
CA THR A 67 -11.93 -14.08 -3.14
C THR A 67 -11.18 -14.32 -1.83
N THR A 68 -11.32 -15.51 -1.28
CA THR A 68 -10.58 -15.92 -0.07
C THR A 68 -9.64 -17.05 -0.45
N VAL A 69 -8.37 -16.90 -0.07
CA VAL A 69 -7.34 -17.91 -0.30
C VAL A 69 -6.67 -18.28 1.01
N THR A 70 -6.21 -19.52 1.10
CA THR A 70 -5.35 -19.97 2.20
C THR A 70 -3.96 -20.22 1.63
N VAL A 71 -2.99 -19.45 2.10
CA VAL A 71 -1.60 -19.47 1.64
C VAL A 71 -0.65 -19.73 2.80
N LYS A 72 0.61 -20.00 2.52
CA LYS A 72 1.62 -20.10 3.58
C LYS A 72 1.91 -18.72 4.15
N ASP A 73 2.29 -18.67 5.42
CA ASP A 73 2.70 -17.43 6.09
C ASP A 73 3.88 -16.73 5.39
N SER A 74 4.73 -17.48 4.68
CA SER A 74 5.84 -16.95 3.87
C SER A 74 5.38 -16.11 2.67
N ASP A 75 4.17 -16.36 2.18
CA ASP A 75 3.62 -15.76 0.96
C ASP A 75 2.70 -14.57 1.29
N VAL A 76 2.68 -14.17 2.57
CA VAL A 76 1.94 -13.02 3.09
C VAL A 76 2.93 -11.96 3.53
N HIS A 77 2.87 -10.79 2.91
CA HIS A 77 3.75 -9.68 3.19
C HIS A 77 2.98 -8.52 3.84
N PRO A 78 3.46 -7.89 4.92
CA PRO A 78 2.75 -6.80 5.57
C PRO A 78 2.69 -5.54 4.68
N GLN A 79 1.57 -4.81 4.72
CA GLN A 79 1.47 -3.51 4.07
C GLN A 79 2.14 -2.41 4.92
N ASN A 80 2.73 -1.41 4.26
CA ASN A 80 3.19 -0.20 4.95
C ASN A 80 1.98 0.62 5.40
N PRO A 81 2.02 1.27 6.59
CA PRO A 81 0.95 2.15 7.04
C PRO A 81 0.65 3.30 6.06
N PRO A 82 -0.58 3.86 6.05
CA PRO A 82 -0.99 4.87 5.06
C PRO A 82 -0.16 6.15 5.03
N LYS A 83 0.57 6.45 6.12
CA LYS A 83 1.56 7.54 6.16
C LYS A 83 2.63 7.43 5.07
N PHE A 84 2.85 6.22 4.55
CA PHE A 84 3.81 5.90 3.50
C PHE A 84 3.17 5.80 2.10
N ASP A 85 1.86 6.02 1.97
CA ASP A 85 1.20 6.00 0.66
C ASP A 85 1.80 7.05 -0.26
N LYS A 86 2.19 6.63 -1.47
CA LYS A 86 2.74 7.49 -2.53
C LYS A 86 3.96 8.28 -2.06
N ILE A 87 4.80 7.69 -1.20
CA ILE A 87 6.04 8.34 -0.75
C ILE A 87 6.96 8.64 -1.95
N GLU A 88 7.68 9.76 -1.87
CA GLU A 88 8.61 10.19 -2.91
C GLU A 88 9.91 9.37 -2.90
N ASP A 89 10.33 8.93 -1.72
CA ASP A 89 11.49 8.08 -1.50
C ASP A 89 11.06 6.76 -0.85
N MET A 90 11.10 5.67 -1.62
CA MET A 90 10.70 4.34 -1.15
C MET A 90 11.72 3.72 -0.17
N ALA A 91 12.95 4.24 -0.09
CA ALA A 91 13.93 3.78 0.90
C ALA A 91 13.49 4.07 2.35
N MET A 92 12.50 4.96 2.51
CA MET A 92 11.90 5.30 3.81
C MET A 92 10.82 4.30 4.28
N PHE A 93 10.51 3.24 3.51
CA PHE A 93 9.55 2.22 3.94
C PHE A 93 10.02 1.44 5.16
N THR A 94 9.06 1.11 6.04
CA THR A 94 9.30 0.17 7.13
C THR A 94 9.43 -1.26 6.62
N PHE A 95 8.56 -1.64 5.67
CA PHE A 95 8.63 -2.92 4.97
C PHE A 95 9.05 -2.68 3.53
N LEU A 96 10.31 -2.99 3.22
CA LEU A 96 10.89 -2.81 1.89
C LEU A 96 11.04 -4.17 1.20
N HIS A 97 9.93 -4.64 0.62
CA HIS A 97 9.83 -5.87 -0.15
C HIS A 97 9.21 -5.59 -1.53
N GLU A 98 9.24 -6.58 -2.41
CA GLU A 98 8.77 -6.46 -3.80
C GLU A 98 7.35 -5.87 -3.93
N PRO A 99 6.31 -6.38 -3.22
CA PRO A 99 4.98 -5.81 -3.35
C PRO A 99 4.86 -4.38 -2.81
N ALA A 100 5.59 -4.00 -1.75
CA ALA A 100 5.57 -2.62 -1.27
C ALA A 100 6.07 -1.63 -2.33
N VAL A 101 7.16 -1.97 -3.02
CA VAL A 101 7.73 -1.13 -4.08
C VAL A 101 6.78 -1.08 -5.28
N LEU A 102 6.28 -2.23 -5.72
CA LEU A 102 5.35 -2.33 -6.85
C LEU A 102 4.09 -1.48 -6.64
N PHE A 103 3.44 -1.62 -5.48
CA PHE A 103 2.18 -0.90 -5.22
C PHE A 103 2.39 0.61 -5.03
N ASN A 104 3.52 1.05 -4.49
CA ASN A 104 3.81 2.48 -4.42
C ASN A 104 4.00 3.10 -5.81
N LEU A 105 4.76 2.43 -6.68
CA LEU A 105 4.92 2.87 -8.07
C LEU A 105 3.58 2.87 -8.81
N LYS A 106 2.78 1.80 -8.66
CA LYS A 106 1.46 1.67 -9.27
C LYS A 106 0.47 2.74 -8.81
N GLU A 107 0.51 3.14 -7.54
CA GLU A 107 -0.38 4.19 -7.02
C GLU A 107 0.08 5.61 -7.34
N ARG A 108 1.38 5.81 -7.58
CA ARG A 108 1.92 7.11 -7.98
C ARG A 108 1.70 7.40 -9.48
N TYR A 109 1.70 6.36 -10.30
CA TYR A 109 1.42 6.42 -11.73
C TYR A 109 -0.06 6.72 -12.00
#